data_AF-A0A1T0AX79-F1
#
_entry.id   AF-A0A1T0AX79-F1
#
_cell.length_a   1.000
_cell.length_b   1.000
_cell.length_c   1.000
_cell.angle_alpha   90.00
_cell.angle_beta   90.00
_cell.angle_gamma   90.00
#
_symmetry.space_group_name_H-M   'P 1'
#
loop_
_entity.id
_entity.type
_entity.pdbx_description
1 polymer ?
#
loop_
_entity_poly.entity_id
_entity_poly.type
_entity_poly.pdbx_seq_one_letter_code
_entity_poly.pdbx_strand_id
1 'polypeptide(L)'
;MENFLMNKNKIFNSLLHLSGLANNPDLIIQIMANAGYSISLNQIRDWRRGEQSRNYKPVPSFVFDVIFDYLFELKKNGQGQIPTV
;
A
#
# COMPACT_ATOMS: atom_id res chain seq x y z
N MET A 1 8.13 -28.78 -1.60
CA MET A 1 8.42 -27.52 -2.30
C MET A 1 7.42 -26.49 -1.80
N GLU A 2 7.84 -25.63 -0.86
CA GLU A 2 7.03 -24.51 -0.41
C GLU A 2 7.01 -23.47 -1.54
N ASN A 3 5.85 -23.27 -2.18
CA ASN A 3 5.69 -22.19 -3.13
C ASN A 3 5.81 -20.87 -2.36
N PHE A 4 6.94 -20.17 -2.54
CA PHE A 4 7.22 -18.83 -2.02
C PHE A 4 6.34 -17.75 -2.69
N LEU A 5 5.05 -18.01 -2.89
CA LEU A 5 4.12 -16.95 -3.28
C LEU A 5 3.96 -16.03 -2.07
N MET A 6 4.69 -14.93 -2.10
CA MET A 6 4.60 -13.86 -1.11
C MET A 6 3.12 -13.46 -1.00
N ASN A 7 2.54 -13.60 0.19
CA ASN A 7 1.14 -13.21 0.39
C ASN A 7 0.96 -11.72 0.10
N LYS A 8 -0.26 -11.30 -0.26
CA LYS A 8 -0.54 -9.91 -0.64
C LYS A 8 -0.09 -8.90 0.43
N ASN A 9 -0.26 -9.21 1.72
CA ASN A 9 0.16 -8.34 2.81
C ASN A 9 1.67 -8.12 2.88
N LYS A 10 2.46 -9.17 2.62
CA LYS A 10 3.92 -9.09 2.51
C LYS A 10 4.29 -8.20 1.32
N ILE A 11 3.69 -8.42 0.14
CA ILE A 11 3.92 -7.57 -1.05
C ILE A 11 3.57 -6.11 -0.74
N PHE A 12 2.42 -5.86 -0.10
CA PHE A 12 1.98 -4.53 0.31
C PHE A 12 2.99 -3.85 1.24
N ASN A 13 3.43 -4.55 2.30
CA ASN A 13 4.44 -4.00 3.22
C ASN A 13 5.76 -3.66 2.53
N SER A 14 6.23 -4.52 1.63
CA SER A 14 7.45 -4.28 0.83
C SER A 14 7.27 -3.11 -0.12
N LEU A 15 6.13 -3.01 -0.79
CA LEU A 15 5.79 -1.90 -1.68
C LEU A 15 5.82 -0.57 -0.92
N LEU A 16 5.15 -0.50 0.24
CA LEU A 16 5.14 0.71 1.06
C LEU A 16 6.54 1.12 1.53
N HIS A 17 7.43 0.18 1.84
CA HIS A 17 8.81 0.48 2.20
C HIS A 17 9.60 1.02 1.02
N LEU A 18 9.53 0.34 -0.13
CA LEU A 18 10.26 0.73 -1.34
C LEU A 18 9.79 2.07 -1.89
N SER A 19 8.51 2.38 -1.73
CA SER A 19 7.92 3.62 -2.20
C SER A 19 8.01 4.76 -1.18
N GLY A 20 8.52 4.54 0.04
CA GLY A 20 8.53 5.56 1.09
C GLY A 20 7.16 5.89 1.71
N LEU A 21 6.10 5.14 1.38
CA LEU A 21 4.75 5.35 1.92
C LEU A 21 4.54 4.72 3.31
N ALA A 22 5.46 3.87 3.77
CA ALA A 22 5.31 3.10 5.01
C ALA A 22 5.02 3.94 6.27
N ASN A 23 5.51 5.19 6.31
CA ASN A 23 5.37 6.09 7.46
C ASN A 23 4.29 7.16 7.26
N ASN A 24 3.58 7.17 6.12
CA ASN A 24 2.57 8.17 5.81
C ASN A 24 1.22 7.52 5.47
N PRO A 25 0.50 6.97 6.47
CA PRO A 25 -0.79 6.34 6.22
C PRO A 25 -1.85 7.34 5.74
N ASP A 26 -1.75 8.62 6.08
CA ASP A 26 -2.69 9.65 5.63
C ASP A 26 -2.56 9.87 4.12
N LEU A 27 -1.34 9.88 3.59
CA LEU A 27 -1.11 9.92 2.14
C LEU A 27 -1.69 8.68 1.44
N ILE A 28 -1.60 7.49 2.03
CA ILE A 28 -2.23 6.27 1.48
C ILE A 28 -3.75 6.45 1.42
N ILE A 29 -4.37 7.00 2.47
CA ILE A 29 -5.81 7.28 2.49
C ILE A 29 -6.17 8.29 1.39
N GLN A 30 -5.39 9.35 1.22
CA GLN A 30 -5.60 10.35 0.16
C GLN A 30 -5.47 9.75 -1.25
N ILE A 31 -4.44 8.94 -1.50
CA ILE A 31 -4.24 8.25 -2.78
C ILE A 31 -5.47 7.38 -3.11
N MET A 32 -5.99 6.64 -2.13
CA MET A 32 -7.18 5.79 -2.30
C MET A 32 -8.44 6.62 -2.55
N ALA A 33 -8.62 7.72 -1.81
CA ALA A 33 -9.74 8.62 -1.98
C ALA A 33 -9.75 9.26 -3.38
N ASN A 34 -8.58 9.66 -3.90
CA ASN A 34 -8.44 10.21 -5.25
C ASN A 34 -8.79 9.18 -6.33
N ALA A 35 -8.62 7.89 -6.05
CA ALA A 35 -9.04 6.79 -6.92
C ALA A 35 -10.51 6.36 -6.70
N GLY A 36 -11.27 7.06 -5.84
CA GLY A 36 -12.68 6.78 -5.58
C GLY A 36 -12.95 5.73 -4.49
N TYR A 37 -11.93 5.32 -3.73
CA TYR A 37 -12.05 4.33 -2.67
C TYR A 37 -12.03 4.98 -1.28
N SER A 38 -12.97 4.58 -0.42
CA SER A 38 -12.95 4.96 1.00
C SER A 38 -12.29 3.85 1.83
N ILE A 39 -11.18 4.19 2.48
CA ILE A 39 -10.48 3.30 3.40
C ILE A 39 -10.14 4.03 4.70
N SER A 40 -9.94 3.26 5.77
CA SER A 40 -9.60 3.76 7.10
C SER A 40 -8.17 3.40 7.50
N LEU A 41 -7.63 4.14 8.47
CA LEU A 41 -6.34 3.85 9.09
C LEU A 41 -6.29 2.43 9.68
N ASN A 42 -7.39 1.94 10.24
CA ASN A 42 -7.46 0.58 10.79
C ASN A 42 -7.35 -0.49 9.69
N GLN A 43 -7.97 -0.28 8.52
CA GLN A 43 -7.79 -1.20 7.39
C GLN A 43 -6.32 -1.27 6.96
N ILE A 44 -5.62 -0.12 6.87
CA ILE A 44 -4.19 -0.09 6.57
C ILE A 44 -3.39 -0.87 7.62
N ARG A 45 -3.69 -0.67 8.92
CA ARG A 45 -3.03 -1.40 10.01
C ARG A 45 -3.27 -2.90 9.92
N ASP A 46 -4.49 -3.33 9.62
CA ASP A 46 -4.84 -4.74 9.45
C ASP A 46 -4.10 -5.37 8.26
N TRP A 47 -3.97 -4.63 7.16
CA TRP A 47 -3.21 -5.03 5.97
C TRP A 47 -1.71 -5.15 6.21
N ARG A 48 -1.16 -4.36 7.13
CA ARG A 48 0.27 -4.43 7.50
C ARG A 48 0.61 -5.59 8.43
N ARG A 49 -0.38 -6.24 9.05
CA ARG A 49 -0.16 -7.36 9.99
C ARG A 49 0.19 -8.66 9.27
N GLY A 50 0.92 -9.52 9.97
CA GLY A 50 1.20 -10.90 9.54
C GLY A 50 0.02 -11.84 9.78
N GLU A 51 0.00 -12.96 9.07
CA GLU A 51 -1.08 -13.97 9.11
C GLU A 51 -1.34 -14.55 10.50
N GLN A 52 -0.33 -14.54 11.39
CA GLN A 52 -0.45 -15.00 12.78
C GLN A 52 -1.25 -14.04 13.66
N SER A 53 -1.61 -12.84 13.17
CA SER A 53 -2.38 -11.87 13.94
C SER A 53 -3.87 -12.19 13.91
N ARG A 54 -4.52 -12.12 15.08
CA ARG A 54 -5.99 -12.25 15.20
C ARG A 54 -6.78 -11.26 14.33
N ASN A 55 -6.18 -10.12 14.05
CA ASN A 55 -6.78 -9.06 13.25
C ASN A 55 -6.17 -8.97 11.85
N TYR A 56 -5.58 -10.06 11.36
CA TYR A 56 -5.12 -10.17 10.00
C TYR A 56 -6.30 -10.01 9.03
N LYS A 57 -6.13 -9.14 8.04
CA LYS A 57 -7.03 -9.03 6.89
C LYS A 57 -6.22 -9.06 5.61
N PRO A 58 -6.61 -9.88 4.62
CA PRO A 58 -5.91 -9.90 3.33
C PRO A 58 -6.06 -8.55 2.62
N VAL A 59 -4.99 -8.11 1.96
CA VAL A 59 -5.03 -6.88 1.15
C VAL A 59 -5.86 -7.12 -0.11
N PRO A 60 -6.90 -6.30 -0.39
CA PRO A 60 -7.65 -6.36 -1.64
C PRO A 60 -6.76 -6.05 -2.85
N SER A 61 -7.06 -6.63 -4.03
CA SER A 61 -6.23 -6.41 -5.22
C SER A 61 -6.20 -4.95 -5.68
N PHE A 62 -7.32 -4.23 -5.61
CA PHE A 62 -7.42 -2.83 -6.05
C PHE A 62 -6.42 -1.91 -5.35
N VAL A 63 -5.99 -2.26 -4.13
CA VAL A 63 -5.00 -1.49 -3.37
C VAL A 63 -3.67 -1.44 -4.12
N PHE A 64 -3.28 -2.53 -4.79
CA PHE A 64 -2.07 -2.56 -5.59
C PHE A 64 -2.23 -1.72 -6.85
N ASP A 65 -3.34 -1.88 -7.56
CA ASP A 65 -3.61 -1.15 -8.81
C ASP A 65 -3.50 0.36 -8.57
N VAL A 66 -4.18 0.86 -7.53
CA VAL A 66 -4.16 2.28 -7.16
C VAL A 66 -2.77 2.78 -6.76
N ILE A 67 -2.01 2.01 -5.96
CA ILE A 67 -0.66 2.42 -5.55
C ILE A 67 0.29 2.42 -6.75
N PHE A 68 0.20 1.41 -7.63
CA PHE A 68 1.05 1.35 -8.81
C PHE A 68 0.76 2.51 -9.77
N ASP A 69 -0.51 2.84 -10.01
CA ASP A 69 -0.90 3.97 -10.84
C ASP A 69 -0.34 5.29 -10.29
N TYR A 70 -0.46 5.51 -8.97
CA TYR A 70 0.12 6.67 -8.30
C TYR A 70 1.65 6.75 -8.48
N LEU A 71 2.36 5.65 -8.21
CA LEU A 71 3.82 5.62 -8.34
C LEU A 71 4.29 5.80 -9.79
N PHE A 72 3.52 5.29 -10.75
CA PHE A 72 3.81 5.45 -12.16
C PHE A 72 3.66 6.91 -12.60
N GLU A 73 2.57 7.57 -12.20
CA GLU A 73 2.35 8.99 -12.50
C GLU A 73 3.38 9.89 -11.83
N LEU A 74 3.78 9.61 -10.58
CA LEU A 74 4.90 10.33 -9.94
C LEU A 74 6.19 10.23 -10.76
N LYS A 75 6.53 9.02 -11.22
CA LYS A 75 7.74 8.78 -12.01
C LYS A 75 7.66 9.48 -13.37
N LYS A 76 6.52 9.38 -14.05
CA LYS A 76 6.26 10.01 -15.36
C LYS A 76 6.38 11.53 -15.30
N ASN A 77 5.89 12.14 -14.23
CA ASN A 77 5.88 13.60 -14.05
C ASN A 77 7.22 14.15 -13.52
N GLY A 78 8.29 13.34 -13.50
CA GLY A 78 9.61 13.75 -13.00
C GLY A 78 9.67 13.93 -11.48
N GLN A 79 8.59 13.63 -10.76
CA GLN A 79 8.52 13.65 -9.29
C GLN A 79 8.99 12.31 -8.72
N GLY A 80 10.20 11.88 -9.10
CA GLY A 80 10.85 10.68 -8.56
C GLY A 80 11.16 10.77 -7.05
N GLN A 81 10.74 11.85 -6.38
CA GLN A 81 10.77 12.02 -4.94
C GLN A 81 9.36 12.44 -4.49
N ILE A 82 8.77 11.65 -3.58
CA ILE A 82 7.51 12.00 -2.92
C ILE A 82 7.73 13.31 -2.16
N PRO A 83 6.84 14.31 -2.27
CA PRO A 83 6.92 15.50 -1.45
C PRO A 83 6.83 15.10 0.03
N THR A 84 7.95 15.23 0.74
CA THR A 84 7.96 15.31 2.19
C THR A 84 7.26 16.59 2.59
N VAL A 85 6.13 16.46 3.29
CA VAL A 85 5.57 17.54 4.12
C VAL A 85 6.56 17.96 5.19
#